data_AF-A0A9D2MXQ4-F1
#
_entry.id   AF-A0A9D2MXQ4-F1
#
_cell.length_a   1.000
_cell.length_b   1.000
_cell.length_c   1.000
_cell.angle_alpha   90.00
_cell.angle_beta   90.00
_cell.angle_gamma   90.00
#
_symmetry.space_group_name_H-M   'P 1'
#
loop_
_entity.id
_entity.type
_entity.pdbx_description
1 polymer ?
#
loop_
_entity_poly.entity_id
_entity_poly.type
_entity_poly.pdbx_seq_one_letter_code
_entity_poly.pdbx_strand_id
1 'polypeptide(L)' 'MREFRVPQKIPKIPTSTNKSIRFPNDVIEQVEAAITGTDCTFSAFVIEAVRVALDNLREQQEKEKP' A
#
# COMPACT_ATOMS: atom_id res chain seq x y z
N MET A 1 16.70 -20.37 -41.44
CA MET A 1 15.79 -20.34 -40.27
C MET A 1 16.38 -19.38 -39.25
N ARG A 2 15.63 -18.34 -38.85
CA ARG A 2 16.06 -17.46 -37.75
C ARG A 2 15.63 -18.14 -36.45
N GLU A 3 16.58 -18.50 -35.60
CA GLU A 3 16.28 -19.05 -34.28
C GLU A 3 15.58 -18.00 -33.42
N PHE A 4 14.41 -18.38 -32.90
CA PHE A 4 13.70 -17.58 -31.90
C PHE A 4 14.38 -17.82 -30.54
N ARG A 5 15.09 -16.81 -30.03
CA ARG A 5 15.68 -16.87 -28.69
C ARG A 5 14.65 -16.37 -27.68
N VAL A 6 14.22 -17.24 -26.77
CA VAL A 6 13.34 -16.87 -25.66
C VAL A 6 14.05 -15.79 -24.83
N PRO A 7 13.47 -14.59 -24.66
CA PRO A 7 14.09 -13.57 -23.84
C PRO A 7 14.18 -14.09 -22.40
N GLN A 8 15.40 -14.09 -21.86
CA GLN A 8 15.67 -14.47 -20.48
C GLN A 8 14.85 -13.55 -19.58
N LYS A 9 13.74 -14.08 -19.07
CA LYS A 9 12.75 -13.37 -18.26
C LYS A 9 13.45 -12.98 -16.96
N ILE A 10 14.03 -11.78 -16.90
CA ILE A 10 14.58 -11.22 -15.67
C ILE A 10 13.41 -11.26 -14.68
N PRO A 11 13.50 -12.02 -13.57
CA PRO A 11 12.44 -12.05 -12.58
C PRO A 11 12.34 -10.63 -12.02
N LYS A 12 11.35 -9.87 -12.49
CA LYS A 12 10.99 -8.60 -11.88
C LYS A 12 10.56 -8.94 -10.47
N ILE A 13 11.41 -8.61 -9.51
CA ILE A 13 11.11 -8.71 -8.09
C ILE A 13 9.76 -7.98 -7.93
N PRO A 14 8.72 -8.62 -7.37
CA PRO A 14 7.43 -7.98 -7.25
C PRO A 14 7.59 -6.72 -6.39
N THR A 15 7.12 -5.58 -6.89
CA THR A 15 7.24 -4.27 -6.23
C THR A 15 6.36 -4.15 -4.99
N SER A 16 5.52 -5.15 -4.72
CA SER A 16 4.66 -5.25 -3.55
C SER A 16 4.57 -6.71 -3.10
N THR A 17 4.42 -6.90 -1.79
CA THR A 17 4.22 -8.21 -1.16
C THR A 17 2.86 -8.19 -0.48
N ASN A 18 2.02 -9.21 -0.71
CA ASN A 18 0.75 -9.34 0.01
C ASN A 18 1.00 -9.58 1.50
N LYS A 19 0.28 -8.83 2.35
CA LYS A 19 0.26 -9.02 3.80
C LYS A 19 -1.20 -9.13 4.23
N SER A 20 -1.51 -10.16 5.02
CA SER A 20 -2.86 -10.40 5.55
C SER A 20 -2.91 -9.92 7.00
N ILE A 21 -3.84 -9.02 7.30
CA ILE A 21 -4.11 -8.47 8.62
C ILE A 21 -5.62 -8.39 8.84
N ARG A 22 -6.06 -8.40 10.09
CA ARG A 22 -7.48 -8.28 10.46
C ARG A 22 -7.78 -6.88 10.99
N PHE A 23 -8.84 -6.27 10.50
CA PHE A 23 -9.40 -5.03 11.02
C PHE A 23 -10.64 -5.34 11.88
N PRO A 24 -10.92 -4.56 12.93
CA PRO A 24 -12.23 -4.58 13.59
C PRO A 24 -13.33 -4.21 12.59
N ASN A 25 -14.50 -4.85 12.68
CA ASN A 25 -15.62 -4.61 11.75
C ASN A 25 -16.06 -3.15 11.72
N ASP A 26 -16.16 -2.51 12.89
CA ASP A 26 -16.53 -1.10 13.00
C ASP A 26 -15.59 -0.18 12.20
N VAL A 27 -14.28 -0.47 12.19
CA VAL A 27 -13.30 0.29 11.41
C VAL A 27 -13.48 0.04 9.92
N ILE A 28 -13.82 -1.18 9.51
CA ILE A 28 -14.12 -1.48 8.10
C ILE A 28 -15.32 -0.67 7.63
N GLU A 29 -16.41 -0.68 8.40
CA GLU A 29 -17.63 0.06 8.09
C GLU A 29 -17.37 1.57 7.98
N GLN A 30 -16.57 2.14 8.89
CA GLN A 30 -16.17 3.55 8.83
C GLN A 30 -15.36 3.88 7.57
N VAL A 31 -14.41 3.02 7.18
CA VAL A 31 -13.61 3.23 5.97
C VAL A 31 -14.48 3.10 4.72
N GLU A 32 -15.33 2.08 4.64
CA GLU A 32 -16.24 1.88 3.49
C GLU A 32 -17.22 3.05 3.34
N ALA A 33 -17.79 3.54 4.45
CA ALA A 33 -18.63 4.73 4.44
C ALA A 33 -17.86 5.97 3.96
N ALA A 34 -16.61 6.16 4.39
CA ALA A 34 -15.79 7.31 4.00
C ALA A 34 -15.38 7.32 2.53
N ILE A 35 -15.19 6.15 1.92
CA ILE A 35 -14.83 6.03 0.48
C ILE A 35 -16.04 5.85 -0.43
N THR A 36 -17.26 5.73 0.14
CA THR A 36 -18.49 5.58 -0.65
C THR A 36 -18.69 6.80 -1.55
N GLY A 37 -18.92 6.56 -2.85
CA GLY A 37 -19.08 7.62 -3.84
C GLY A 37 -17.76 8.23 -4.33
N THR A 38 -16.62 7.68 -3.92
CA THR A 38 -15.29 8.03 -4.45
C THR A 38 -14.77 6.93 -5.37
N ASP A 39 -13.81 7.25 -6.24
CA ASP A 39 -13.08 6.27 -7.06
C ASP A 39 -11.97 5.53 -6.27
N CYS A 40 -12.01 5.57 -4.94
CA CYS A 40 -10.99 4.96 -4.08
C CYS A 40 -11.39 3.55 -3.63
N THR A 41 -10.43 2.63 -3.60
CA THR A 41 -10.63 1.27 -3.06
C THR A 41 -10.17 1.19 -1.61
N PHE A 42 -10.72 0.25 -0.84
CA PHE A 42 -10.31 0.01 0.55
C PHE A 42 -8.80 -0.19 0.68
N SER A 43 -8.19 -0.98 -0.20
CA SER A 43 -6.73 -1.20 -0.18
C SER A 43 -5.94 0.07 -0.49
N ALA A 44 -6.39 0.90 -1.43
CA ALA A 44 -5.74 2.19 -1.73
C ALA A 44 -5.82 3.13 -0.52
N PHE A 45 -6.99 3.23 0.12
CA PHE A 45 -7.18 4.00 1.34
C PHE A 45 -6.22 3.55 2.46
N VAL A 46 -6.15 2.24 2.73
CA VAL A 46 -5.26 1.70 3.77
C VAL A 46 -3.79 1.96 3.45
N ILE A 47 -3.37 1.83 2.19
CA ILE A 47 -1.98 2.11 1.79
C ILE A 47 -1.63 3.58 2.05
N GLU A 48 -2.49 4.51 1.66
CA GLU A 48 -2.26 5.94 1.87
C GLU A 48 -2.30 6.32 3.36
N ALA A 49 -3.26 5.78 4.12
CA ALA A 49 -3.33 5.99 5.57
C ALA A 49 -2.04 5.54 6.27
N VAL A 50 -1.49 4.38 5.88
CA VAL A 50 -0.23 3.87 6.43
C VAL A 50 0.96 4.75 6.02
N ARG A 51 1.00 5.24 4.78
CA ARG A 51 2.05 6.17 4.33
C ARG A 51 2.04 7.46 5.14
N VAL A 52 0.87 8.07 5.33
CA VAL A 52 0.70 9.29 6.13
C VAL A 52 1.09 9.04 7.59
N ALA A 53 0.65 7.91 8.18
CA ALA A 53 1.02 7.56 9.55
C ALA A 53 2.55 7.40 9.72
N LEU A 54 3.23 6.78 8.75
CA LEU A 54 4.69 6.64 8.78
C LEU A 54 5.41 7.98 8.61
N ASP A 55 4.88 8.89 7.78
CA ASP A 55 5.44 10.22 7.58
C ASP A 55 5.34 11.07 8.86
N ASN A 56 4.14 11.08 9.48
CA ASN A 56 3.91 11.74 10.76
C ASN A 56 4.88 11.26 11.86
N LEU A 57 5.16 9.95 11.92
CA LEU A 57 6.12 9.38 12.87
C LEU A 57 7.55 9.86 12.60
N ARG A 58 7.95 10.04 11.33
CA ARG A 58 9.28 10.57 10.96
C ARG A 58 9.40 12.05 11.32
N GLU A 59 8.36 12.84 11.05
CA GLU A 59 8.33 14.26 11.41
C GLU A 59 8.43 14.47 12.93
N GLN A 60 7.80 13.59 13.72
CA GLN A 60 7.92 13.61 15.19
C GLN A 60 9.37 13.34 15.63
N GLN A 61 9.99 12.30 15.06
CA GLN A 61 11.39 11.97 15.36
C GLN A 61 12.37 13.08 14.99
N GLU A 62 12.13 13.81 13.90
CA GLU A 62 12.98 14.93 13.50
C GLU A 62 12.81 16.14 14.42
N LYS A 63 11.59 16.41 14.90
CA LYS A 63 11.31 17.46 15.91
C LYS A 63 11.87 17.14 17.29
N GLU A 64 11.99 15.86 17.64
CA GLU A 64 12.55 15.39 18.91
C GLU A 64 14.09 15.25 18.89
N LYS A 65 14.73 15.51 17.74
CA LYS A 65 16.19 15.49 17.65
C LYS A 65 16.75 16.84 18.15
N PRO A 66 17.62 16.83 19.19
CA PRO A 66 18.17 18.06 19.77
C PRO A 66 19.10 18.83 18.83
#